data_AF-A0A453QD49-F1
#
_entry.id   AF-A0A453QD49-F1
#
_cell.length_a   1.000
_cell.length_b   1.000
_cell.length_c   1.000
_cell.angle_alpha   90.00
_cell.angle_beta   90.00
_cell.angle_gamma   90.00
#
_symmetry.space_group_name_H-M   'P 1'
#
loop_
_entity.id
_entity.type
_entity.pdbx_description
1 polymer ?
#
loop_
_entity_poly.entity_id
_entity_poly.type
_entity_poly.pdbx_seq_one_letter_code
_entity_poly.pdbx_strand_id
1 'polypeptide(L)'
;PAVSALHALAVRSGHLPADLRLANSLLARYLALGSHASARRLFADIPRPDAVTWNTLLRACLRSGLLPSARQLFDQMPQRDLVSYNSMLSGHAAAGDMAGAQQLFDQMPERDVVSWNSMLGGYTRLGDMEEARRMFDAMPERDVVSWNSMLDGYAQAGDVKMARAMFDGMPRRSAVSWNVVLALYARVKDWRECLRLFDAMMAVGAAVPNEKTFVSVLTACGSLGDLERGKWVHGLVRQRWERIVPDVLLLTALLTMYAKCGVMETAREIFDSMGERSVPSWNSMIIGHGLHGQSEKALELFLEMERSGPRPNETTFVCVLSSCAHGGLVLEGWWCFDRMVRLYGMEPKAEHFGCMMDLLGRAGLPTGSENLVQNLQGKASPALWGAMVSASRAQNGSRLGEFVGKKLIEMKPAEVGPYVLLSNIYAAEGRWDDVEKVREMMKRDGAEKDVGLSLVGSSEPVTRLGTEDGAVVMSMLGEMGAHLKKPATEPQEPKGREGRDATRTCCA
;
A
#
# COMPACT_ATOMS: atom_id res chain seq x y z
N PRO A 1 31.76 -18.11 24.75
CA PRO A 1 33.04 -18.52 25.39
C PRO A 1 33.73 -17.39 26.18
N ALA A 2 34.05 -16.25 25.56
CA ALA A 2 34.78 -15.14 26.21
C ALA A 2 34.03 -14.49 27.38
N VAL A 3 32.70 -14.34 27.29
CA VAL A 3 31.87 -13.73 28.36
C VAL A 3 31.81 -14.64 29.59
N SER A 4 31.70 -15.96 29.40
CA SER A 4 31.74 -16.93 30.52
C SER A 4 33.12 -17.08 31.15
N ALA A 5 34.20 -16.90 30.39
CA ALA A 5 35.55 -16.83 30.95
C ALA A 5 35.75 -15.57 31.80
N LEU A 6 35.27 -14.42 31.32
CA LEU A 6 35.28 -13.15 32.07
C LEU A 6 34.40 -13.20 33.32
N HIS A 7 33.21 -13.81 33.23
CA HIS A 7 32.34 -14.02 34.39
C HIS A 7 33.01 -14.95 35.42
N ALA A 8 33.58 -16.07 35.00
CA ALA A 8 34.32 -16.97 35.89
C ALA A 8 35.55 -16.30 36.51
N LEU A 9 36.26 -15.45 35.76
CA LEU A 9 37.39 -14.67 36.26
C LEU A 9 36.94 -13.60 37.29
N ALA A 10 35.84 -12.91 37.02
CA ALA A 10 35.28 -11.89 37.89
C ALA A 10 34.71 -12.47 39.21
N VAL A 11 34.14 -13.67 39.15
CA VAL A 11 33.74 -14.45 40.34
C VAL A 11 34.97 -14.91 41.13
N ARG A 12 35.98 -15.49 40.46
CA ARG A 12 37.22 -15.97 41.13
C ARG A 12 38.07 -14.86 41.74
N SER A 13 38.05 -13.67 41.15
CA SER A 13 38.79 -12.50 41.66
C SER A 13 38.04 -11.74 42.76
N GLY A 14 36.81 -12.15 43.12
CA GLY A 14 36.02 -11.48 44.17
C GLY A 14 35.55 -10.07 43.82
N HIS A 15 35.65 -9.65 42.55
CA HIS A 15 35.24 -8.31 42.11
C HIS A 15 33.74 -8.23 41.77
N LEU A 16 33.10 -9.36 41.46
CA LEU A 16 31.67 -9.42 41.11
C LEU A 16 30.71 -8.95 42.23
N PRO A 17 30.95 -9.26 43.52
CA PRO A 17 30.13 -8.75 44.62
C PRO A 17 30.33 -7.25 44.91
N ALA A 18 31.45 -6.66 44.44
CA ALA A 18 31.88 -5.31 44.80
C ALA A 18 31.67 -4.28 43.68
N ASP A 19 31.68 -4.69 42.40
CA ASP A 19 31.55 -3.79 41.25
C ASP A 19 30.26 -4.03 40.45
N LEU A 20 29.22 -3.27 40.82
CA LEU A 20 27.91 -3.25 40.15
C LEU A 20 27.99 -2.85 38.68
N ARG A 21 28.99 -2.04 38.27
CA ARG A 21 29.16 -1.65 36.86
C ARG A 21 29.64 -2.82 36.02
N LEU A 22 30.58 -3.60 36.55
CA LEU A 22 31.06 -4.82 35.91
C LEU A 22 29.92 -5.85 35.81
N ALA A 23 29.14 -6.02 36.89
CA ALA A 23 27.99 -6.91 36.91
C ALA A 23 26.92 -6.51 35.87
N ASN A 24 26.53 -5.23 35.82
CA ASN A 24 25.57 -4.71 34.83
C ASN A 24 26.07 -4.86 33.38
N SER A 25 27.36 -4.65 33.14
CA SER A 25 27.99 -4.81 31.83
C SER A 25 28.02 -6.28 31.38
N LEU A 26 28.36 -7.19 32.28
CA LEU A 26 28.33 -8.64 32.03
C LEU A 26 26.89 -9.13 31.80
N LEU A 27 25.93 -8.65 32.59
CA LEU A 27 24.51 -8.98 32.46
C LEU A 27 24.00 -8.53 31.09
N ALA A 28 24.22 -7.26 30.70
CA ALA A 28 23.85 -6.75 29.39
C ALA A 28 24.46 -7.57 28.24
N ARG A 29 25.72 -8.03 28.40
CA ARG A 29 26.40 -8.82 27.38
C ARG A 29 25.92 -10.26 27.29
N TYR A 30 25.58 -10.90 28.42
CA TYR A 30 24.91 -12.21 28.42
C TYR A 30 23.54 -12.16 27.76
N LEU A 31 22.80 -11.08 28.00
CA LEU A 31 21.47 -10.86 27.45
C LEU A 31 21.52 -10.54 25.95
N ALA A 32 22.54 -9.81 25.49
CA ALA A 32 22.79 -9.59 24.05
C ALA A 32 23.11 -10.89 23.29
N LEU A 33 23.67 -11.90 23.99
CA LEU A 33 23.97 -13.22 23.45
C LEU A 33 22.82 -14.24 23.64
N GLY A 34 21.64 -13.80 24.10
CA GLY A 34 20.47 -14.68 24.33
C GLY A 34 20.64 -15.70 25.47
N SER A 35 21.69 -15.58 26.28
CA SER A 35 22.01 -16.55 27.35
C SER A 35 21.29 -16.20 28.66
N HIS A 36 19.95 -16.27 28.66
CA HIS A 36 19.10 -15.85 29.78
C HIS A 36 19.33 -16.63 31.08
N ALA A 37 19.66 -17.92 30.99
CA ALA A 37 19.96 -18.74 32.16
C ALA A 37 21.24 -18.27 32.88
N SER A 38 22.27 -17.90 32.11
CA SER A 38 23.52 -17.37 32.67
C SER A 38 23.36 -15.97 33.24
N ALA A 39 22.51 -15.14 32.63
CA ALA A 39 22.17 -13.81 33.15
C ALA A 39 21.40 -13.89 34.49
N ARG A 40 20.46 -14.84 34.62
CA ARG A 40 19.75 -15.06 35.90
C ARG A 40 20.65 -15.59 37.00
N ARG A 41 21.61 -16.46 36.68
CA ARG A 41 22.61 -16.93 37.64
C ARG A 41 23.50 -15.79 38.12
N LEU A 42 24.02 -15.00 37.18
CA LEU A 42 24.78 -13.78 37.50
C LEU A 42 23.98 -12.83 38.40
N PHE A 43 22.68 -12.66 38.13
CA PHE A 43 21.81 -11.82 38.96
C PHE A 43 21.65 -12.36 40.39
N ALA A 44 21.50 -13.67 40.56
CA ALA A 44 21.39 -14.31 41.87
C ALA A 44 22.68 -14.17 42.71
N ASP A 45 23.83 -14.06 42.04
CA ASP A 45 25.14 -13.88 42.69
C ASP A 45 25.41 -12.41 43.11
N ILE A 46 24.55 -11.45 42.74
CA ILE A 46 24.68 -10.03 43.13
C ILE A 46 24.03 -9.82 44.51
N PRO A 47 24.80 -9.46 45.56
CA PRO A 47 24.26 -9.37 46.92
C PRO A 47 23.24 -8.24 47.12
N ARG A 48 23.36 -7.15 46.36
CA ARG A 48 22.46 -5.98 46.42
C ARG A 48 22.26 -5.39 45.02
N PRO A 49 21.31 -5.91 44.23
CA PRO A 49 21.04 -5.38 42.90
C PRO A 49 20.45 -3.98 42.98
N ASP A 50 20.94 -3.06 42.15
CA ASP A 50 20.38 -1.71 42.01
C ASP A 50 19.23 -1.69 40.99
N ALA A 51 18.53 -0.56 40.89
CA ALA A 51 17.44 -0.39 39.94
C ALA A 51 17.86 -0.65 38.48
N VAL A 52 19.12 -0.37 38.12
CA VAL A 52 19.67 -0.59 36.78
C VAL A 52 19.84 -2.08 36.50
N THR A 53 20.33 -2.87 37.48
CA THR A 53 20.46 -4.33 37.37
C THR A 53 19.08 -4.97 37.15
N TRP A 54 18.09 -4.59 37.95
CA TRP A 54 16.71 -5.07 37.82
C TRP A 54 16.11 -4.70 36.46
N ASN A 55 16.19 -3.43 36.06
CA ASN A 55 15.66 -2.95 34.77
C ASN A 55 16.33 -3.62 33.57
N THR A 56 17.62 -3.94 33.66
CA THR A 56 18.34 -4.65 32.58
C THR A 56 17.84 -6.09 32.43
N LEU A 57 17.65 -6.81 33.54
CA LEU A 57 17.11 -8.17 33.51
C LEU A 57 15.66 -8.19 33.04
N LEU A 58 14.87 -7.22 33.49
CA LEU A 58 13.46 -7.03 33.12
C LEU A 58 13.31 -6.81 31.61
N ARG A 59 14.00 -5.81 31.05
CA ARG A 59 13.98 -5.51 29.60
C ARG A 59 14.38 -6.71 28.76
N ALA A 60 15.32 -7.53 29.24
CA ALA A 60 15.74 -8.69 28.50
C ALA A 60 14.76 -9.86 28.57
N CYS A 61 14.06 -10.06 29.70
CA CYS A 61 12.95 -11.02 29.75
C CYS A 61 11.82 -10.62 28.77
N LEU A 62 11.52 -9.31 28.70
CA LEU A 62 10.50 -8.78 27.80
C LEU A 62 10.89 -8.90 26.32
N ARG A 63 12.16 -8.63 25.96
CA ARG A 63 12.65 -8.84 24.58
C ARG A 63 12.55 -10.30 24.13
N SER A 64 12.64 -11.24 25.06
CA SER A 64 12.49 -12.67 24.78
C SER A 64 11.04 -13.15 24.83
N GLY A 65 10.06 -12.25 24.96
CA GLY A 65 8.64 -12.58 25.00
C GLY A 65 8.18 -13.26 26.30
N LEU A 66 9.02 -13.34 27.33
CA LEU A 66 8.71 -14.00 28.60
C LEU A 66 8.00 -13.05 29.57
N LEU A 67 6.81 -12.57 29.19
CA LEU A 67 6.02 -11.62 29.99
C LEU A 67 5.71 -12.11 31.42
N PRO A 68 5.32 -13.38 31.66
CA PRO A 68 5.04 -13.86 33.03
C PRO A 68 6.26 -13.83 33.95
N SER A 69 7.42 -14.18 33.40
CA SER A 69 8.70 -14.10 34.12
C SER A 69 9.10 -12.66 34.41
N ALA A 70 8.87 -11.75 33.46
CA ALA A 70 9.11 -10.32 33.66
C ALA A 70 8.21 -9.75 34.75
N ARG A 71 6.94 -10.15 34.80
CA ARG A 71 6.00 -9.76 35.86
C ARG A 71 6.46 -10.25 37.23
N GLN A 72 6.88 -11.51 37.34
CA GLN A 72 7.42 -12.03 38.60
C GLN A 72 8.65 -11.24 39.08
N LEU A 73 9.57 -10.89 38.16
CA LEU A 73 10.74 -10.08 38.49
C LEU A 73 10.32 -8.67 38.94
N PHE A 74 9.37 -8.05 38.25
CA PHE A 74 8.82 -6.74 38.60
C PHE A 74 8.16 -6.74 39.99
N ASP A 75 7.45 -7.81 40.32
CA ASP A 75 6.78 -7.95 41.60
C ASP A 75 7.78 -8.07 42.76
N GLN A 76 8.96 -8.68 42.52
CA GLN A 76 10.05 -8.84 43.48
C GLN A 76 10.94 -7.60 43.66
N MET A 77 10.79 -6.57 42.81
CA MET A 77 11.61 -5.35 42.89
C MET A 77 11.33 -4.58 44.19
N PRO A 78 12.34 -4.32 45.05
CA PRO A 78 12.15 -3.59 46.30
C PRO A 78 11.73 -2.13 46.10
N GLN A 79 12.22 -1.51 45.02
CA GLN A 79 11.85 -0.17 44.60
C GLN A 79 11.58 -0.18 43.10
N ARG A 80 10.42 0.36 42.72
CA ARG A 80 9.98 0.48 41.33
C ARG A 80 10.06 1.93 40.93
N ASP A 81 10.86 2.22 39.91
CA ASP A 81 10.99 3.53 39.30
C ASP A 81 10.18 3.62 38.00
N LEU A 82 10.03 4.83 37.44
CA LEU A 82 9.33 5.04 36.18
C LEU A 82 9.87 4.16 35.04
N VAL A 83 11.18 3.89 35.03
CA VAL A 83 11.82 3.05 34.01
C VAL A 83 11.35 1.60 34.09
N SER A 84 11.18 1.06 35.30
CA SER A 84 10.66 -0.30 35.53
C SER A 84 9.21 -0.43 35.05
N TYR A 85 8.35 0.54 35.40
CA TYR A 85 6.96 0.60 34.94
C TYR A 85 6.87 0.75 33.41
N ASN A 86 7.60 1.70 32.83
CA ASN A 86 7.60 1.93 31.38
C ASN A 86 8.12 0.73 30.57
N SER A 87 9.09 0.00 31.12
CA SER A 87 9.56 -1.25 30.54
C SER A 87 8.44 -2.29 30.52
N MET A 88 7.75 -2.50 31.65
CA MET A 88 6.62 -3.43 31.73
C MET A 88 5.44 -3.03 30.83
N LEU A 89 5.07 -1.74 30.80
CA LEU A 89 4.01 -1.24 29.90
C LEU A 89 4.33 -1.52 28.43
N SER A 90 5.56 -1.21 28.00
CA SER A 90 6.01 -1.50 26.65
C SER A 90 6.01 -3.00 26.34
N GLY A 91 6.32 -3.83 27.35
CA GLY A 91 6.26 -5.29 27.28
C GLY A 91 4.84 -5.83 27.11
N HIS A 92 3.90 -5.40 27.95
CA HIS A 92 2.48 -5.75 27.83
C HIS A 92 1.91 -5.29 26.48
N ALA A 93 2.20 -4.04 26.07
CA ALA A 93 1.79 -3.51 24.77
C ALA A 93 2.36 -4.30 23.58
N ALA A 94 3.61 -4.77 23.66
CA ALA A 94 4.19 -5.63 22.63
C ALA A 94 3.60 -7.04 22.59
N ALA A 95 3.13 -7.55 23.73
CA ALA A 95 2.43 -8.83 23.83
C ALA A 95 0.93 -8.73 23.48
N GLY A 96 0.40 -7.53 23.26
CA GLY A 96 -1.02 -7.28 23.01
C GLY A 96 -1.91 -7.35 24.26
N ASP A 97 -1.33 -7.51 25.46
CA ASP A 97 -2.07 -7.53 26.73
C ASP A 97 -2.32 -6.11 27.25
N MET A 98 -3.24 -5.40 26.61
CA MET A 98 -3.58 -4.02 27.01
C MET A 98 -4.36 -3.96 28.32
N ALA A 99 -5.04 -5.03 28.73
CA ALA A 99 -5.71 -5.09 30.02
C ALA A 99 -4.69 -5.08 31.17
N GLY A 100 -3.64 -5.91 31.07
CA GLY A 100 -2.53 -5.89 32.02
C GLY A 100 -1.75 -4.58 31.98
N ALA A 101 -1.56 -3.99 30.79
CA ALA A 101 -0.94 -2.68 30.64
C ALA A 101 -1.75 -1.58 31.35
N GLN A 102 -3.07 -1.53 31.17
CA GLN A 102 -3.94 -0.54 31.79
C GLN A 102 -3.95 -0.69 33.32
N GLN A 103 -4.05 -1.91 33.83
CA GLN A 103 -3.99 -2.15 35.28
C GLN A 103 -2.66 -1.64 35.87
N LEU A 104 -1.55 -1.87 35.18
CA LEU A 104 -0.24 -1.40 35.62
C LEU A 104 -0.13 0.11 35.53
N PHE A 105 -0.68 0.72 34.47
CA PHE A 105 -0.71 2.15 34.25
C PHE A 105 -1.54 2.87 35.33
N ASP A 106 -2.65 2.29 35.77
CA ASP A 106 -3.50 2.84 36.83
C ASP A 106 -2.80 2.79 38.19
N GLN A 107 -1.93 1.81 38.43
CA GLN A 107 -1.13 1.66 39.66
C GLN A 107 0.11 2.55 39.72
N MET A 108 0.46 3.26 38.64
CA MET A 108 1.62 4.14 38.62
C MET A 108 1.41 5.35 39.55
N PRO A 109 2.31 5.59 40.53
CA PRO A 109 2.23 6.77 41.40
C PRO A 109 2.39 8.09 40.63
N GLU A 110 3.31 8.10 39.68
CA GLU A 110 3.59 9.21 38.77
C GLU A 110 3.63 8.68 37.34
N ARG A 111 3.19 9.50 36.38
CA ARG A 111 3.13 9.16 34.96
C ARG A 111 3.87 10.21 34.16
N ASP A 112 4.87 9.78 33.40
CA ASP A 112 5.61 10.63 32.48
C ASP A 112 5.10 10.44 31.04
N VAL A 113 5.54 11.30 30.12
CA VAL A 113 5.16 11.23 28.69
C VAL A 113 5.48 9.85 28.07
N VAL A 114 6.53 9.18 28.57
CA VAL A 114 6.91 7.83 28.11
C VAL A 114 5.86 6.79 28.49
N SER A 115 5.34 6.82 29.72
CA SER A 115 4.27 5.91 30.18
C SER A 115 3.01 6.02 29.31
N TRP A 116 2.58 7.25 29.00
CA TRP A 116 1.45 7.52 28.12
C TRP A 116 1.72 7.06 26.68
N ASN A 117 2.91 7.35 26.14
CA ASN A 117 3.31 6.94 24.79
C ASN A 117 3.35 5.41 24.64
N SER A 118 3.76 4.67 25.68
CA SER A 118 3.70 3.22 25.70
C SER A 118 2.27 2.68 25.61
N MET A 119 1.32 3.32 26.33
CA MET A 119 -0.10 2.96 26.23
C MET A 119 -0.67 3.30 24.84
N LEU A 120 -0.41 4.51 24.34
CA LEU A 120 -0.83 4.93 23.00
C LEU A 120 -0.32 3.98 21.92
N GLY A 121 0.98 3.70 21.91
CA GLY A 121 1.60 2.79 20.93
C GLY A 121 1.09 1.34 21.05
N GLY A 122 0.57 0.94 22.20
CA GLY A 122 -0.12 -0.34 22.39
C GLY A 122 -1.48 -0.36 21.69
N TYR A 123 -2.35 0.60 22.03
CA TYR A 123 -3.70 0.70 21.45
C TYR A 123 -3.67 0.94 19.94
N THR A 124 -2.80 1.83 19.44
CA THR A 124 -2.72 2.11 17.99
C THR A 124 -2.29 0.89 17.19
N ARG A 125 -1.37 0.06 17.70
CA ARG A 125 -0.94 -1.19 17.05
C ARG A 125 -2.03 -2.26 17.01
N LEU A 126 -2.92 -2.29 18.01
CA LEU A 126 -4.06 -3.20 18.04
C LEU A 126 -5.25 -2.68 17.23
N GLY A 127 -5.18 -1.45 16.71
CA GLY A 127 -6.25 -0.81 15.94
C GLY A 127 -7.38 -0.25 16.80
N ASP A 128 -7.24 -0.25 18.13
CA ASP A 128 -8.21 0.35 19.04
C ASP A 128 -8.00 1.88 19.10
N MET A 129 -8.45 2.55 18.04
CA MET A 129 -8.25 3.99 17.86
C MET A 129 -9.13 4.84 18.79
N GLU A 130 -10.22 4.26 19.33
CA GLU A 130 -11.08 4.96 20.29
C GLU A 130 -10.38 5.12 21.65
N GLU A 131 -9.87 4.02 22.22
CA GLU A 131 -9.11 4.10 23.47
C GLU A 131 -7.78 4.84 23.28
N ALA A 132 -7.10 4.66 22.14
CA ALA A 132 -5.91 5.47 21.82
C ALA A 132 -6.23 6.96 21.84
N ARG A 133 -7.38 7.38 21.27
CA ARG A 133 -7.81 8.78 21.28
C ARG A 133 -8.13 9.27 22.69
N ARG A 134 -8.83 8.46 23.48
CA ARG A 134 -9.16 8.77 24.88
C ARG A 134 -7.90 8.99 25.70
N MET A 135 -6.90 8.13 25.56
CA MET A 135 -5.61 8.26 26.22
C MET A 135 -4.88 9.52 25.76
N PHE A 136 -4.87 9.81 24.46
CA PHE A 136 -4.21 10.99 23.90
C PHE A 136 -4.83 12.30 24.41
N ASP A 137 -6.16 12.36 24.54
CA ASP A 137 -6.87 13.53 25.05
C ASP A 137 -6.67 13.71 26.56
N ALA A 138 -6.47 12.62 27.31
CA ALA A 138 -6.18 12.65 28.74
C ALA A 138 -4.72 13.06 29.07
N MET A 139 -3.80 13.02 28.09
CA MET A 139 -2.40 13.38 28.33
C MET A 139 -2.24 14.85 28.78
N PRO A 140 -1.58 15.12 29.92
CA PRO A 140 -1.30 16.49 30.36
C PRO A 140 -0.35 17.23 29.42
N GLU A 141 0.71 16.55 29.01
CA GLU A 141 1.71 17.05 28.07
C GLU A 141 1.87 16.08 26.91
N ARG A 142 1.95 16.63 25.69
CA ARG A 142 2.05 15.85 24.45
C ARG A 142 3.33 16.23 23.73
N ASP A 143 4.17 15.25 23.48
CA ASP A 143 5.37 15.44 22.69
C ASP A 143 5.17 15.00 21.24
N VAL A 144 6.19 15.21 20.40
CA VAL A 144 6.14 14.82 18.99
C VAL A 144 5.92 13.31 18.82
N VAL A 145 6.32 12.49 19.80
CA VAL A 145 6.12 11.04 19.76
C VAL A 145 4.64 10.71 19.97
N SER A 146 3.96 11.33 20.95
CA SER A 146 2.52 11.16 21.17
C SER A 146 1.70 11.45 19.91
N TRP A 147 2.01 12.58 19.25
CA TRP A 147 1.34 12.99 18.01
C TRP A 147 1.64 12.02 16.85
N ASN A 148 2.90 11.59 16.69
CA ASN A 148 3.28 10.63 15.65
C ASN A 148 2.64 9.25 15.86
N SER A 149 2.48 8.80 17.11
CA SER A 149 1.81 7.53 17.42
C SER A 149 0.35 7.55 16.99
N MET A 150 -0.38 8.63 17.29
CA MET A 150 -1.76 8.79 16.83
C MET A 150 -1.86 8.90 15.32
N LEU A 151 -0.95 9.68 14.71
CA LEU A 151 -0.90 9.87 13.26
C LEU A 151 -0.65 8.54 12.54
N ASP A 152 0.30 7.74 13.01
CA ASP A 152 0.62 6.41 12.47
C ASP A 152 -0.53 5.43 12.69
N GLY A 153 -1.19 5.47 13.86
CA GLY A 153 -2.39 4.66 14.14
C GLY A 153 -3.54 4.93 13.15
N TYR A 154 -3.93 6.20 12.98
CA TYR A 154 -4.97 6.56 12.01
C TYR A 154 -4.54 6.29 10.57
N ALA A 155 -3.27 6.53 10.24
CA ALA A 155 -2.73 6.15 8.96
C ALA A 155 -2.91 4.65 8.75
N GLN A 156 -2.47 3.77 9.65
CA GLN A 156 -2.61 2.32 9.52
C GLN A 156 -4.06 1.86 9.41
N ALA A 157 -4.99 2.48 10.16
CA ALA A 157 -6.43 2.24 10.05
C ALA A 157 -7.05 2.69 8.71
N GLY A 158 -6.32 3.48 7.90
CA GLY A 158 -6.80 4.01 6.62
C GLY A 158 -7.68 5.24 6.75
N ASP A 159 -7.82 5.80 7.96
CA ASP A 159 -8.59 7.03 8.19
C ASP A 159 -7.77 8.27 7.83
N VAL A 160 -7.82 8.62 6.55
CA VAL A 160 -7.09 9.75 5.98
C VAL A 160 -7.52 11.07 6.61
N LYS A 161 -8.82 11.22 6.95
CA LYS A 161 -9.36 12.46 7.49
C LYS A 161 -8.82 12.72 8.90
N MET A 162 -8.87 11.72 9.76
CA MET A 162 -8.36 11.84 11.12
C MET A 162 -6.84 11.94 11.15
N ALA A 163 -6.12 11.18 10.32
CA ALA A 163 -4.67 11.33 10.19
C ALA A 163 -4.30 12.76 9.76
N ARG A 164 -5.02 13.35 8.79
CA ARG A 164 -4.77 14.73 8.37
C ARG A 164 -5.07 15.75 9.46
N ALA A 165 -6.17 15.58 10.19
CA ALA A 165 -6.51 16.45 11.32
C ALA A 165 -5.44 16.40 12.42
N MET A 166 -4.93 15.20 12.74
CA MET A 166 -3.82 15.05 13.70
C MET A 166 -2.56 15.77 13.22
N PHE A 167 -2.21 15.64 11.94
CA PHE A 167 -1.03 16.30 11.37
C PHE A 167 -1.14 17.83 11.33
N ASP A 168 -2.31 18.36 10.99
CA ASP A 168 -2.57 19.80 10.94
C ASP A 168 -2.55 20.42 12.34
N GLY A 169 -3.00 19.68 13.36
CA GLY A 169 -2.98 20.10 14.77
C GLY A 169 -1.61 20.03 15.46
N MET A 170 -0.58 19.44 14.83
CA MET A 170 0.74 19.30 15.45
C MET A 170 1.42 20.67 15.65
N PRO A 171 1.81 21.04 16.90
CA PRO A 171 2.54 22.29 17.15
C PRO A 171 3.93 22.31 16.51
N ARG A 172 4.59 21.14 16.49
CA ARG A 172 5.90 20.96 15.84
C ARG A 172 5.90 19.67 15.03
N ARG A 173 6.22 19.80 13.75
CA ARG A 173 6.35 18.69 12.80
C ARG A 173 7.81 18.26 12.70
N SER A 174 8.07 16.96 12.77
CA SER A 174 9.38 16.35 12.52
C SER A 174 9.40 15.62 11.17
N ALA A 175 10.58 15.21 10.71
CA ALA A 175 10.71 14.37 9.51
C ALA A 175 9.85 13.10 9.59
N VAL A 176 9.66 12.54 10.80
CA VAL A 176 8.77 11.39 11.03
C VAL A 176 7.31 11.75 10.71
N SER A 177 6.81 12.87 11.24
CA SER A 177 5.42 13.30 10.97
C SER A 177 5.15 13.51 9.48
N TRP A 178 6.08 14.16 8.76
CA TRP A 178 5.96 14.35 7.32
C TRP A 178 5.96 13.03 6.55
N ASN A 179 6.87 12.11 6.91
CA ASN A 179 6.97 10.82 6.25
C ASN A 179 5.73 9.94 6.43
N VAL A 180 5.09 9.97 7.61
CA VAL A 180 3.85 9.21 7.84
C VAL A 180 2.74 9.71 6.91
N VAL A 181 2.56 11.02 6.78
CA VAL A 181 1.51 11.59 5.92
C VAL A 181 1.82 11.39 4.43
N LEU A 182 3.08 11.58 4.01
CA LEU A 182 3.49 11.32 2.63
C LEU A 182 3.26 9.85 2.24
N ALA A 183 3.62 8.91 3.12
CA ALA A 183 3.39 7.49 2.90
C ALA A 183 1.89 7.15 2.88
N LEU A 184 1.08 7.79 3.73
CA LEU A 184 -0.37 7.62 3.73
C LEU A 184 -1.00 8.03 2.40
N TYR A 185 -0.72 9.24 1.90
CA TYR A 185 -1.27 9.70 0.63
C TYR A 185 -0.72 8.91 -0.57
N ALA A 186 0.55 8.48 -0.52
CA ALA A 186 1.09 7.55 -1.52
C ALA A 186 0.33 6.21 -1.53
N ARG A 187 -0.06 5.67 -0.37
CA ARG A 187 -0.81 4.41 -0.30
C ARG A 187 -2.27 4.56 -0.76
N VAL A 188 -2.90 5.69 -0.45
CA VAL A 188 -4.27 6.04 -0.90
C VAL A 188 -4.28 6.41 -2.40
N LYS A 189 -3.11 6.51 -3.03
CA LYS A 189 -2.90 6.87 -4.44
C LYS A 189 -3.35 8.29 -4.79
N ASP A 190 -3.41 9.18 -3.81
CA ASP A 190 -3.58 10.61 -4.04
C ASP A 190 -2.20 11.26 -4.21
N TRP A 191 -1.66 11.08 -5.41
CA TRP A 191 -0.31 11.50 -5.77
C TRP A 191 -0.15 13.02 -5.74
N ARG A 192 -1.20 13.76 -6.11
CA ARG A 192 -1.15 15.23 -6.16
C ARG A 192 -1.01 15.81 -4.75
N GLU A 193 -1.78 15.29 -3.81
CA GLU A 193 -1.71 15.73 -2.42
C GLU A 193 -0.38 15.34 -1.77
N CYS A 194 0.16 14.16 -2.09
CA CYS A 194 1.50 13.76 -1.68
C CYS A 194 2.57 14.78 -2.13
N LEU A 195 2.57 15.18 -3.40
CA LEU A 195 3.50 16.18 -3.92
C LEU A 195 3.28 17.58 -3.32
N ARG A 196 2.04 17.99 -3.08
CA ARG A 196 1.71 19.26 -2.42
C ARG A 196 2.25 19.30 -0.98
N LEU A 197 2.14 18.19 -0.24
CA LEU A 197 2.69 18.08 1.11
C LEU A 197 4.21 18.08 1.12
N PHE A 198 4.85 17.49 0.11
CA PHE A 198 6.30 17.57 -0.03
C PHE A 198 6.77 19.00 -0.31
N ASP A 199 6.05 19.76 -1.14
CA ASP A 199 6.33 21.19 -1.34
C ASP A 199 6.18 21.99 -0.05
N ALA A 200 5.14 21.69 0.74
CA ALA A 200 4.94 22.30 2.05
C ALA A 200 6.08 21.94 3.03
N MET A 201 6.55 20.70 3.03
CA MET A 201 7.71 20.27 3.83
C MET A 201 8.97 21.06 3.45
N MET A 202 9.22 21.24 2.15
CA MET A 202 10.37 21.99 1.63
C MET A 202 10.26 23.49 1.94
N ALA A 203 9.07 24.08 1.81
CA ALA A 203 8.83 25.50 2.06
C ALA A 203 8.96 25.87 3.55
N VAL A 204 8.47 25.01 4.44
CA VAL A 204 8.59 25.22 5.90
C VAL A 204 10.06 25.08 6.35
N GLY A 205 10.84 24.20 5.71
CA GLY A 205 12.27 24.01 5.98
C GLY A 205 12.62 23.43 7.36
N ALA A 206 11.62 23.17 8.22
CA ALA A 206 11.84 22.66 9.58
C ALA A 206 12.24 21.16 9.63
N ALA A 207 12.04 20.42 8.55
CA ALA A 207 12.39 19.01 8.45
C ALA A 207 13.16 18.73 7.16
N VAL A 208 14.27 18.00 7.29
CA VAL A 208 15.09 17.58 6.15
C VAL A 208 14.50 16.31 5.53
N PRO A 209 14.24 16.27 4.21
CA PRO A 209 13.88 15.05 3.51
C PRO A 209 14.93 13.96 3.70
N ASN A 210 14.48 12.73 3.92
CA ASN A 210 15.31 11.54 3.99
C ASN A 210 14.90 10.52 2.93
N GLU A 211 15.55 9.36 2.93
CA GLU A 211 15.31 8.26 1.97
C GLU A 211 13.83 7.91 1.84
N LYS A 212 13.11 7.77 2.96
CA LYS A 212 11.68 7.44 2.98
C LYS A 212 10.82 8.56 2.37
N THR A 213 11.20 9.81 2.59
CA THR A 213 10.55 10.97 1.94
C THR A 213 10.67 10.83 0.43
N PHE A 214 11.89 10.59 -0.08
CA PHE A 214 12.16 10.49 -1.50
C PHE A 214 11.48 9.30 -2.16
N VAL A 215 11.46 8.12 -1.52
CA VAL A 215 10.72 6.95 -2.02
C VAL A 215 9.24 7.29 -2.24
N SER A 216 8.60 7.97 -1.28
CA SER A 216 7.18 8.33 -1.37
C SER A 216 6.91 9.34 -2.49
N VAL A 217 7.78 10.35 -2.61
CA VAL A 217 7.67 11.42 -3.62
C VAL A 217 7.96 10.88 -5.02
N LEU A 218 9.01 10.08 -5.20
CA LEU A 218 9.35 9.45 -6.49
C LEU A 218 8.25 8.51 -6.97
N THR A 219 7.63 7.76 -6.05
CA THR A 219 6.46 6.92 -6.35
C THR A 219 5.29 7.77 -6.90
N ALA A 220 5.05 8.94 -6.31
CA ALA A 220 4.02 9.87 -6.78
C ALA A 220 4.38 10.49 -8.14
N CYS A 221 5.63 10.94 -8.34
CA CYS A 221 6.10 11.48 -9.62
C CYS A 221 5.95 10.46 -10.75
N GLY A 222 6.42 9.22 -10.54
CA GLY A 222 6.32 8.15 -11.54
C GLY A 222 4.88 7.76 -11.85
N SER A 223 3.98 7.80 -10.86
CA SER A 223 2.56 7.46 -11.07
C SER A 223 1.77 8.59 -11.75
N LEU A 224 2.23 9.84 -11.67
CA LEU A 224 1.68 10.98 -12.40
C LEU A 224 2.34 11.20 -13.78
N GLY A 225 3.45 10.52 -14.06
CA GLY A 225 4.27 10.80 -15.23
C GLY A 225 4.99 12.16 -15.17
N ASP A 226 5.20 12.72 -13.97
CA ASP A 226 5.85 14.02 -13.76
C ASP A 226 7.38 13.85 -13.78
N LEU A 227 7.93 13.75 -15.00
CA LEU A 227 9.36 13.53 -15.23
C LEU A 227 10.22 14.69 -14.71
N GLU A 228 9.79 15.94 -14.92
CA GLU A 228 10.59 17.11 -14.55
C GLU A 228 10.75 17.21 -13.04
N ARG A 229 9.67 16.97 -12.28
CA ARG A 229 9.75 16.89 -10.83
C ARG A 229 10.57 15.69 -10.37
N GLY A 230 10.43 14.54 -11.03
CA GLY A 230 11.26 13.37 -10.78
C GLY A 230 12.77 13.63 -10.94
N LYS A 231 13.17 14.31 -12.02
CA LYS A 231 14.57 14.74 -12.25
C LYS A 231 15.04 15.71 -11.18
N TRP A 232 14.22 16.68 -10.80
CA TRP A 232 14.54 17.62 -9.73
C TRP A 232 14.80 16.91 -8.40
N VAL A 233 13.95 15.94 -8.04
CA VAL A 233 14.13 15.11 -6.84
C VAL A 233 15.40 14.27 -6.93
N HIS A 234 15.68 13.64 -8.08
CA HIS A 234 16.93 12.88 -8.27
C HIS A 234 18.17 13.78 -8.13
N GLY A 235 18.13 15.00 -8.68
CA GLY A 235 19.17 16.01 -8.47
C GLY A 235 19.37 16.38 -6.99
N LEU A 236 18.28 16.53 -6.24
CA LEU A 236 18.30 16.79 -4.80
C LEU A 236 18.90 15.63 -4.00
N VAL A 237 18.61 14.37 -4.38
CA VAL A 237 19.24 13.18 -3.80
C VAL A 237 20.75 13.20 -4.06
N ARG A 238 21.17 13.46 -5.30
CA ARG A 238 22.59 13.54 -5.68
C ARG A 238 23.33 14.64 -4.92
N GLN A 239 22.73 15.82 -4.74
CA GLN A 239 23.31 16.91 -3.97
C GLN A 239 23.54 16.52 -2.49
N ARG A 240 22.78 15.55 -1.97
CA ARG A 240 22.82 15.14 -0.56
C ARG A 240 23.45 13.76 -0.34
N TRP A 241 24.14 13.23 -1.35
CA TRP A 241 24.68 11.86 -1.34
C TRP A 241 25.59 11.56 -0.15
N GLU A 242 26.35 12.55 0.34
CA GLU A 242 27.21 12.38 1.53
C GLU A 242 26.41 12.06 2.82
N ARG A 243 25.14 12.48 2.88
CA ARG A 243 24.26 12.28 4.04
C ARG A 243 23.20 11.21 3.80
N ILE A 244 22.97 10.86 2.54
CA ILE A 244 21.94 9.93 2.08
C ILE A 244 22.62 8.99 1.09
N VAL A 245 23.13 7.87 1.60
CA VAL A 245 23.68 6.82 0.76
C VAL A 245 22.49 6.04 0.20
N PRO A 246 22.22 6.07 -1.11
CA PRO A 246 21.02 5.43 -1.64
C PRO A 246 21.06 3.93 -1.41
N ASP A 247 20.10 3.45 -0.64
CA ASP A 247 19.86 2.03 -0.46
C ASP A 247 19.16 1.44 -1.69
N VAL A 248 19.04 0.12 -1.71
CA VAL A 248 18.37 -0.62 -2.80
C VAL A 248 16.94 -0.11 -2.98
N LEU A 249 16.25 0.31 -1.91
CA LEU A 249 14.89 0.82 -1.97
C LEU A 249 14.80 2.17 -2.70
N LEU A 250 15.66 3.14 -2.34
CA LEU A 250 15.69 4.45 -2.99
C LEU A 250 16.10 4.34 -4.46
N LEU A 251 17.10 3.52 -4.77
CA LEU A 251 17.50 3.26 -6.15
C LEU A 251 16.38 2.60 -6.96
N THR A 252 15.64 1.67 -6.35
CA THR A 252 14.45 1.05 -6.98
C THR A 252 13.36 2.09 -7.24
N ALA A 253 13.12 3.03 -6.32
CA ALA A 253 12.13 4.09 -6.51
C ALA A 253 12.51 5.07 -7.62
N LEU A 254 13.79 5.46 -7.70
CA LEU A 254 14.33 6.29 -8.78
C LEU A 254 14.17 5.59 -10.13
N LEU A 255 14.61 4.33 -10.22
CA LEU A 255 14.46 3.50 -11.40
C LEU A 255 13.00 3.40 -11.84
N THR A 256 12.09 3.10 -10.90
CA THR A 256 10.66 2.97 -11.19
C THR A 256 10.06 4.26 -11.73
N MET A 257 10.47 5.40 -11.17
CA MET A 257 10.02 6.72 -11.63
C MET A 257 10.46 6.96 -13.08
N TYR A 258 11.74 6.76 -13.40
CA TYR A 258 12.24 6.93 -14.77
C TYR A 258 11.60 5.95 -15.75
N ALA A 259 11.44 4.69 -15.34
CA ALA A 259 10.82 3.65 -16.15
C ALA A 259 9.34 3.98 -16.46
N LYS A 260 8.57 4.46 -15.48
CA LYS A 260 7.17 4.89 -15.71
C LYS A 260 7.05 6.16 -16.55
N CYS A 261 8.03 7.06 -16.46
CA CYS A 261 8.08 8.29 -17.26
C CYS A 261 8.67 8.07 -18.67
N GLY A 262 9.05 6.85 -19.04
CA GLY A 262 9.55 6.48 -20.37
C GLY A 262 11.01 6.80 -20.67
N VAL A 263 11.78 7.24 -19.66
CA VAL A 263 13.23 7.47 -19.81
C VAL A 263 13.97 6.18 -19.43
N MET A 264 13.85 5.16 -20.29
CA MET A 264 14.38 3.82 -20.03
C MET A 264 15.91 3.78 -19.95
N GLU A 265 16.62 4.65 -20.65
CA GLU A 265 18.09 4.71 -20.60
C GLU A 265 18.59 5.08 -19.20
N THR A 266 18.07 6.15 -18.59
CA THR A 266 18.42 6.52 -17.21
C THR A 266 17.97 5.46 -16.20
N ALA A 267 16.82 4.81 -16.43
CA ALA A 267 16.37 3.69 -15.59
C ALA A 267 17.38 2.52 -15.66
N ARG A 268 17.92 2.23 -16.85
CA ARG A 268 18.94 1.20 -17.08
C ARG A 268 20.28 1.56 -16.44
N GLU A 269 20.73 2.81 -16.56
CA GLU A 269 21.96 3.28 -15.89
C GLU A 269 21.89 3.08 -14.37
N ILE A 270 20.75 3.43 -13.77
CA ILE A 270 20.53 3.22 -12.33
C ILE A 270 20.53 1.72 -12.02
N PHE A 271 19.81 0.91 -12.79
CA PHE A 271 19.74 -0.55 -12.62
C PHE A 271 21.12 -1.23 -12.67
N ASP A 272 21.95 -0.83 -13.63
CA ASP A 272 23.28 -1.39 -13.83
C ASP A 272 24.25 -0.95 -12.71
N SER A 273 24.05 0.24 -12.14
CA SER A 273 24.82 0.73 -10.99
C SER A 273 24.52 0.02 -9.64
N MET A 274 23.43 -0.73 -9.55
CA MET A 274 23.05 -1.46 -8.33
C MET A 274 23.95 -2.69 -8.14
N GLY A 275 24.68 -2.75 -7.01
CA GLY A 275 25.49 -3.93 -6.65
C GLY A 275 24.65 -5.17 -6.34
N GLU A 276 23.52 -4.98 -5.63
CA GLU A 276 22.50 -6.00 -5.42
C GLU A 276 21.16 -5.54 -5.98
N ARG A 277 20.50 -6.40 -6.76
CA ARG A 277 19.22 -6.11 -7.42
C ARG A 277 18.11 -6.91 -6.75
N SER A 278 17.11 -6.20 -6.25
CA SER A 278 15.96 -6.80 -5.60
C SER A 278 14.91 -7.25 -6.64
N VAL A 279 14.04 -8.20 -6.28
CA VAL A 279 12.92 -8.59 -7.16
C VAL A 279 12.09 -7.37 -7.61
N PRO A 280 11.76 -6.39 -6.74
CA PRO A 280 11.12 -5.14 -7.17
C PRO A 280 11.87 -4.33 -8.24
N SER A 281 13.21 -4.28 -8.21
CA SER A 281 13.98 -3.53 -9.22
C SER A 281 13.93 -4.21 -10.60
N TRP A 282 13.98 -5.55 -10.64
CA TRP A 282 13.74 -6.32 -11.86
C TRP A 282 12.33 -6.11 -12.40
N ASN A 283 11.32 -6.25 -11.54
CA ASN A 283 9.92 -6.09 -11.92
C ASN A 283 9.65 -4.70 -12.51
N SER A 284 10.29 -3.66 -11.98
CA SER A 284 10.18 -2.28 -12.46
C SER A 284 10.77 -2.09 -13.86
N MET A 285 11.89 -2.76 -14.18
CA MET A 285 12.45 -2.74 -15.55
C MET A 285 11.56 -3.52 -16.53
N ILE A 286 11.08 -4.71 -16.13
CA ILE A 286 10.22 -5.57 -16.96
C ILE A 286 8.93 -4.83 -17.34
N ILE A 287 8.23 -4.25 -16.35
CA ILE A 287 6.99 -3.50 -16.63
C ILE A 287 7.28 -2.21 -17.38
N GLY A 288 8.40 -1.53 -17.08
CA GLY A 288 8.84 -0.33 -17.78
C GLY A 288 8.99 -0.56 -19.28
N HIS A 289 9.71 -1.61 -19.70
CA HIS A 289 9.83 -1.95 -21.11
C HIS A 289 8.48 -2.37 -21.73
N GLY A 290 7.63 -3.10 -20.99
CA GLY A 290 6.29 -3.47 -21.45
C GLY A 290 5.38 -2.28 -21.74
N LEU A 291 5.34 -1.29 -20.84
CA LEU A 291 4.53 -0.06 -21.01
C LEU A 291 4.95 0.76 -22.23
N HIS A 292 6.22 0.68 -22.63
CA HIS A 292 6.77 1.40 -23.77
C HIS A 292 6.82 0.55 -25.05
N GLY A 293 6.08 -0.57 -25.09
CA GLY A 293 5.94 -1.42 -26.27
C GLY A 293 7.18 -2.26 -26.60
N GLN A 294 8.16 -2.32 -25.70
CA GLN A 294 9.40 -3.10 -25.86
C GLN A 294 9.27 -4.47 -25.18
N SER A 295 8.18 -5.19 -25.48
CA SER A 295 7.82 -6.42 -24.77
C SER A 295 8.82 -7.55 -24.93
N GLU A 296 9.56 -7.61 -26.04
CA GLU A 296 10.67 -8.56 -26.24
C GLU A 296 11.80 -8.32 -25.23
N LYS A 297 12.23 -7.06 -25.05
CA LYS A 297 13.24 -6.69 -24.03
C LYS A 297 12.75 -6.99 -22.61
N ALA A 298 11.44 -6.86 -22.35
CA ALA A 298 10.86 -7.24 -21.06
C ALA A 298 11.00 -8.74 -20.78
N LEU A 299 10.83 -9.60 -21.80
CA LEU A 299 11.04 -11.05 -21.69
C LEU A 299 12.53 -11.39 -21.55
N GLU A 300 13.42 -10.71 -22.28
CA GLU A 300 14.87 -10.87 -22.13
C GLU A 300 15.31 -10.59 -20.69
N LEU A 301 14.82 -9.50 -20.09
CA LEU A 301 15.08 -9.14 -18.69
C LEU A 301 14.53 -10.16 -17.71
N PHE A 302 13.35 -10.73 -17.97
CA PHE A 302 12.81 -11.81 -17.15
C PHE A 302 13.71 -13.05 -17.18
N LEU A 303 14.20 -13.43 -18.36
CA LEU A 303 15.14 -14.54 -18.51
C LEU A 303 16.51 -14.24 -17.89
N GLU A 304 16.96 -12.98 -17.90
CA GLU A 304 18.17 -12.53 -17.22
C GLU A 304 18.01 -12.60 -15.69
N MET A 305 16.85 -12.19 -15.17
CA MET A 305 16.51 -12.31 -13.76
C MET A 305 16.62 -13.76 -13.28
N GLU A 306 16.04 -14.72 -14.03
CA GLU A 306 16.13 -16.15 -13.72
C GLU A 306 17.58 -16.65 -13.64
N ARG A 307 18.47 -16.13 -14.51
CA ARG A 307 19.90 -16.51 -14.52
C ARG A 307 20.70 -15.86 -13.39
N SER A 308 20.34 -14.63 -12.99
CA SER A 308 21.08 -13.85 -12.00
C SER A 308 20.82 -14.27 -10.55
N GLY A 309 19.82 -15.12 -10.29
CA GLY A 309 19.57 -15.73 -8.98
C GLY A 309 18.31 -15.31 -8.21
N PRO A 310 17.75 -14.08 -8.35
CA PRO A 310 16.50 -13.73 -7.71
C PRO A 310 15.34 -14.60 -8.24
N ARG A 311 14.70 -15.36 -7.36
CA ARG A 311 13.56 -16.20 -7.74
C ARG A 311 12.38 -15.29 -8.14
N PRO A 312 11.82 -15.42 -9.35
CA PRO A 312 10.57 -14.76 -9.72
C PRO A 312 9.49 -15.04 -8.67
N ASN A 313 8.66 -14.03 -8.40
CA ASN A 313 7.51 -14.15 -7.52
C ASN A 313 6.21 -13.87 -8.29
N GLU A 314 5.06 -13.92 -7.62
CA GLU A 314 3.75 -13.64 -8.23
C GLU A 314 3.74 -12.28 -8.95
N THR A 315 4.24 -11.22 -8.30
CA THR A 315 4.29 -9.88 -8.91
C THR A 315 5.18 -9.82 -10.16
N THR A 316 6.25 -10.62 -10.24
CA THR A 316 7.08 -10.73 -11.44
C THR A 316 6.26 -11.25 -12.62
N PHE A 317 5.45 -12.29 -12.39
CA PHE A 317 4.58 -12.84 -13.43
C PHE A 317 3.47 -11.87 -13.84
N VAL A 318 2.89 -11.09 -12.91
CA VAL A 318 2.01 -9.97 -13.29
C VAL A 318 2.71 -9.00 -14.23
N CYS A 319 3.95 -8.59 -13.91
CA CYS A 319 4.71 -7.66 -14.75
C CYS A 319 4.99 -8.24 -16.15
N VAL A 320 5.46 -9.49 -16.24
CA VAL A 320 5.77 -10.13 -17.53
C VAL A 320 4.51 -10.34 -18.37
N LEU A 321 3.43 -10.85 -17.78
CA LEU A 321 2.16 -11.09 -18.49
C LEU A 321 1.54 -9.77 -18.96
N SER A 322 1.62 -8.71 -18.15
CA SER A 322 1.23 -7.37 -18.57
C SER A 322 2.09 -6.89 -19.74
N SER A 323 3.41 -7.06 -19.71
CA SER A 323 4.29 -6.71 -20.83
C SER A 323 3.94 -7.50 -22.10
N CYS A 324 3.64 -8.79 -21.99
CA CYS A 324 3.13 -9.60 -23.10
C CYS A 324 1.82 -9.02 -23.66
N ALA A 325 0.88 -8.64 -22.79
CA ALA A 325 -0.40 -8.05 -23.19
C ALA A 325 -0.22 -6.74 -23.99
N HIS A 326 0.69 -5.87 -23.53
CA HIS A 326 1.00 -4.61 -24.25
C HIS A 326 1.70 -4.85 -25.60
N GLY A 327 2.45 -5.96 -25.72
CA GLY A 327 3.14 -6.33 -26.96
C GLY A 327 2.37 -7.27 -27.89
N GLY A 328 1.20 -7.76 -27.47
CA GLY A 328 0.43 -8.76 -28.20
C GLY A 328 1.13 -10.14 -28.30
N LEU A 329 2.07 -10.44 -27.39
CA LEU A 329 2.86 -11.67 -27.39
C LEU A 329 2.07 -12.84 -26.78
N VAL A 330 1.08 -13.35 -27.52
CA VAL A 330 0.12 -14.35 -27.01
C VAL A 330 0.79 -15.66 -26.58
N LEU A 331 1.70 -16.17 -27.41
CA LEU A 331 2.35 -17.46 -27.17
C LEU A 331 3.27 -17.39 -25.96
N GLU A 332 4.05 -16.32 -25.87
CA GLU A 332 4.97 -16.03 -24.77
C GLU A 332 4.20 -15.80 -23.47
N GLY A 333 3.05 -15.11 -23.52
CA GLY A 333 2.17 -14.94 -22.37
C GLY A 333 1.67 -16.27 -21.81
N TRP A 334 1.21 -17.19 -22.67
CA TRP A 334 0.84 -18.55 -22.25
C TRP A 334 2.02 -19.35 -21.72
N TRP A 335 3.18 -19.22 -22.34
CA TRP A 335 4.41 -19.86 -21.88
C TRP A 335 4.82 -19.39 -20.47
N CYS A 336 4.77 -18.08 -20.21
CA CYS A 336 5.02 -17.51 -18.89
C CYS A 336 3.98 -17.97 -17.87
N PHE A 337 2.69 -17.98 -18.24
CA PHE A 337 1.61 -18.41 -17.36
C PHE A 337 1.73 -19.90 -16.98
N ASP A 338 2.06 -20.77 -17.93
CA ASP A 338 2.26 -22.20 -17.66
C ASP A 338 3.49 -22.44 -16.77
N ARG A 339 4.60 -21.73 -17.01
CA ARG A 339 5.79 -21.79 -16.14
C ARG A 339 5.49 -21.37 -14.71
N MET A 340 4.73 -20.29 -14.50
CA MET A 340 4.30 -19.84 -13.18
C MET A 340 3.65 -20.96 -12.37
N VAL A 341 2.74 -21.71 -13.01
CA VAL A 341 1.99 -22.80 -12.36
C VAL A 341 2.83 -24.06 -12.21
N ARG A 342 3.45 -24.53 -13.31
CA ARG A 342 4.11 -25.84 -13.34
C ARG A 342 5.50 -25.84 -12.74
N LEU A 343 6.32 -24.85 -13.08
CA LEU A 343 7.73 -24.80 -12.66
C LEU A 343 7.87 -24.16 -11.29
N TYR A 344 7.13 -23.08 -11.05
CA TYR A 344 7.24 -22.32 -9.79
C TYR A 344 6.23 -22.74 -8.72
N GLY A 345 5.20 -23.50 -9.09
CA GLY A 345 4.16 -23.97 -8.15
C GLY A 345 3.32 -22.82 -7.58
N MET A 346 3.24 -21.69 -8.28
CA MET A 346 2.48 -20.54 -7.80
C MET A 346 1.00 -20.67 -8.17
N GLU A 347 0.13 -20.31 -7.25
CA GLU A 347 -1.30 -20.26 -7.50
C GLU A 347 -1.67 -19.01 -8.29
N PRO A 348 -2.33 -19.13 -9.45
CA PRO A 348 -2.79 -17.98 -10.21
C PRO A 348 -3.81 -17.12 -9.43
N LYS A 349 -3.54 -15.81 -9.30
CA LYS A 349 -4.42 -14.81 -8.69
C LYS A 349 -5.17 -14.00 -9.75
N ALA A 350 -6.11 -13.16 -9.31
CA ALA A 350 -6.91 -12.30 -10.17
C ALA A 350 -6.10 -11.40 -11.09
N GLU A 351 -4.95 -10.94 -10.61
CA GLU A 351 -4.04 -10.11 -11.38
C GLU A 351 -3.45 -10.87 -12.58
N HIS A 352 -3.02 -12.13 -12.38
CA HIS A 352 -2.48 -12.96 -13.46
C HIS A 352 -3.53 -13.25 -14.55
N PHE A 353 -4.75 -13.60 -14.13
CA PHE A 353 -5.84 -13.80 -15.07
C PHE A 353 -6.22 -12.49 -15.77
N GLY A 354 -6.28 -11.37 -15.05
CA GLY A 354 -6.51 -10.05 -15.63
C GLY A 354 -5.54 -9.75 -16.78
N CYS A 355 -4.24 -10.00 -16.60
CA CYS A 355 -3.23 -9.82 -17.65
C CYS A 355 -3.43 -10.76 -18.85
N MET A 356 -3.76 -12.04 -18.61
CA MET A 356 -4.03 -12.98 -19.72
C MET A 356 -5.28 -12.61 -20.52
N MET A 357 -6.30 -12.10 -19.83
CA MET A 357 -7.53 -11.65 -20.48
C MET A 357 -7.30 -10.36 -21.28
N ASP A 358 -6.48 -9.42 -20.76
CA ASP A 358 -6.01 -8.23 -21.49
C ASP A 358 -5.25 -8.64 -22.77
N LEU A 359 -4.33 -9.60 -22.66
CA LEU A 359 -3.57 -10.13 -23.80
C LEU A 359 -4.48 -10.75 -24.88
N LEU A 360 -5.38 -11.65 -24.50
CA LEU A 360 -6.28 -12.33 -25.43
C LEU A 360 -7.34 -11.38 -26.02
N GLY A 361 -7.80 -10.42 -25.23
CA GLY A 361 -8.70 -9.36 -25.65
C GLY A 361 -8.08 -8.49 -26.74
N ARG A 362 -6.87 -7.96 -26.49
CA ARG A 362 -6.11 -7.16 -27.49
C ARG A 362 -5.76 -7.95 -28.75
N ALA A 363 -5.48 -9.24 -28.61
CA ALA A 363 -5.19 -10.12 -29.73
C ALA A 363 -6.43 -10.53 -30.55
N GLY A 364 -7.65 -10.18 -30.09
CA GLY A 364 -8.88 -10.55 -30.77
C GLY A 364 -9.18 -12.06 -30.73
N LEU A 365 -8.76 -12.76 -29.68
CA LEU A 365 -8.92 -14.21 -29.50
C LEU A 365 -10.01 -14.54 -28.46
N PRO A 366 -11.31 -14.42 -28.80
CA PRO A 366 -12.40 -14.64 -27.86
C PRO A 366 -12.49 -16.11 -27.40
N THR A 367 -12.26 -17.07 -28.29
CA THR A 367 -12.30 -18.50 -27.97
C THR A 367 -11.20 -18.91 -26.97
N GLY A 368 -10.02 -18.29 -27.06
CA GLY A 368 -8.95 -18.50 -26.09
C GLY A 368 -9.32 -17.99 -24.70
N SER A 369 -10.05 -16.87 -24.65
CA SER A 369 -10.55 -16.29 -23.40
C SER A 369 -11.61 -17.20 -22.77
N GLU A 370 -12.52 -17.75 -23.56
CA GLU A 370 -13.54 -18.71 -23.12
C GLU A 370 -12.91 -20.00 -22.57
N ASN A 371 -11.90 -20.55 -23.25
CA ASN A 371 -11.18 -21.74 -22.77
C ASN A 371 -10.43 -21.50 -21.46
N LEU A 372 -9.80 -20.33 -21.29
CA LEU A 372 -9.16 -19.96 -20.02
C LEU A 372 -10.19 -19.88 -18.88
N VAL A 373 -11.36 -19.30 -19.16
CA VAL A 373 -12.50 -19.21 -18.23
C VAL A 373 -13.11 -20.58 -17.93
N GLN A 374 -13.14 -21.51 -18.88
CA GLN A 374 -13.59 -22.89 -18.64
C GLN A 374 -12.59 -23.67 -17.78
N ASN A 375 -11.28 -23.53 -18.02
CA ASN A 375 -10.24 -24.14 -17.18
C ASN A 375 -10.23 -23.58 -15.73
N LEU A 376 -10.81 -22.41 -15.52
CA LEU A 376 -11.03 -21.80 -14.21
C LEU A 376 -12.21 -22.37 -13.43
N GLN A 377 -13.08 -23.15 -14.08
CA GLN A 377 -14.24 -23.77 -13.42
C GLN A 377 -13.77 -24.68 -12.28
N GLY A 378 -14.24 -24.36 -11.06
CA GLY A 378 -13.93 -25.09 -9.83
C GLY A 378 -12.78 -24.54 -8.98
N LYS A 379 -11.98 -23.57 -9.47
CA LYS A 379 -10.84 -23.00 -8.72
C LYS A 379 -10.96 -21.52 -8.38
N ALA A 380 -11.87 -20.80 -9.05
CA ALA A 380 -11.95 -19.35 -8.95
C ALA A 380 -12.95 -18.85 -7.89
N SER A 381 -12.54 -17.92 -7.04
CA SER A 381 -13.42 -17.26 -6.06
C SER A 381 -14.37 -16.25 -6.74
N PRO A 382 -15.56 -15.98 -6.19
CA PRO A 382 -16.49 -14.97 -6.73
C PRO A 382 -15.87 -13.57 -6.88
N ALA A 383 -14.94 -13.20 -5.99
CA ALA A 383 -14.21 -11.93 -6.07
C ALA A 383 -13.23 -11.89 -7.26
N LEU A 384 -12.61 -13.03 -7.60
CA LEU A 384 -11.77 -13.20 -8.79
C LEU A 384 -12.59 -12.98 -10.07
N TRP A 385 -13.80 -13.54 -10.14
CA TRP A 385 -14.70 -13.30 -11.25
C TRP A 385 -15.13 -11.83 -11.38
N GLY A 386 -15.47 -11.17 -10.27
CA GLY A 386 -15.81 -9.74 -10.25
C GLY A 386 -14.69 -8.84 -10.76
N ALA A 387 -13.45 -9.11 -10.34
CA ALA A 387 -12.26 -8.41 -10.83
C ALA A 387 -12.05 -8.61 -12.34
N MET A 388 -12.29 -9.83 -12.84
CA MET A 388 -12.19 -10.13 -14.27
C MET A 388 -13.21 -9.37 -15.12
N VAL A 389 -14.44 -9.14 -14.63
CA VAL A 389 -15.43 -8.35 -15.40
C VAL A 389 -15.14 -6.85 -15.38
N SER A 390 -14.54 -6.35 -14.30
CA SER A 390 -14.04 -4.97 -14.29
C SER A 390 -12.93 -4.77 -15.32
N ALA A 391 -12.06 -5.77 -15.49
CA ALA A 391 -10.98 -5.74 -16.48
C ALA A 391 -11.51 -5.85 -17.92
N SER A 392 -12.55 -6.66 -18.17
CA SER A 392 -13.17 -6.76 -19.50
C SER A 392 -13.89 -5.47 -19.93
N ARG A 393 -14.35 -4.64 -18.98
CA ARG A 393 -14.99 -3.34 -19.25
C ARG A 393 -14.06 -2.29 -19.87
N ALA A 394 -12.75 -2.43 -19.67
CA ALA A 394 -11.76 -1.48 -20.15
C ALA A 394 -11.39 -1.69 -21.64
N GLN A 395 -11.84 -2.80 -22.23
CA GLN A 395 -11.48 -3.21 -23.59
C GLN A 395 -12.73 -3.67 -24.34
N ASN A 396 -12.69 -3.60 -25.68
CA ASN A 396 -13.81 -3.93 -26.58
C ASN A 396 -14.26 -5.42 -26.56
N GLY A 397 -14.21 -6.10 -25.41
CA GLY A 397 -14.62 -7.49 -25.20
C GLY A 397 -16.11 -7.60 -24.82
N SER A 398 -17.01 -7.12 -25.67
CA SER A 398 -18.48 -7.24 -25.52
C SER A 398 -18.94 -8.64 -25.11
N ARG A 399 -18.51 -9.64 -25.88
CA ARG A 399 -18.86 -11.06 -25.69
C ARG A 399 -18.28 -11.66 -24.41
N LEU A 400 -17.13 -11.16 -23.99
CA LEU A 400 -16.43 -11.69 -22.83
C LEU A 400 -16.99 -11.13 -21.52
N GLY A 401 -17.27 -9.83 -21.47
CA GLY A 401 -17.99 -9.21 -20.37
C GLY A 401 -19.39 -9.80 -20.19
N GLU A 402 -20.06 -10.11 -21.31
CA GLU A 402 -21.34 -10.83 -21.32
C GLU A 402 -21.23 -12.24 -20.71
N PHE A 403 -20.23 -13.02 -21.11
CA PHE A 403 -20.04 -14.38 -20.62
C PHE A 403 -19.72 -14.43 -19.12
N VAL A 404 -18.78 -13.59 -18.66
CA VAL A 404 -18.41 -13.58 -17.23
C VAL A 404 -19.52 -12.99 -16.36
N GLY A 405 -20.24 -11.97 -16.84
CA GLY A 405 -21.40 -11.41 -16.15
C GLY A 405 -22.50 -12.45 -15.92
N LYS A 406 -22.86 -13.23 -16.94
CA LYS A 406 -23.85 -14.33 -16.80
C LYS A 406 -23.38 -15.41 -15.83
N LYS A 407 -22.08 -15.77 -15.83
CA LYS A 407 -21.54 -16.77 -14.91
C LYS A 407 -21.50 -16.30 -13.45
N LEU A 408 -21.23 -15.02 -13.19
CA LEU A 408 -21.34 -14.45 -11.85
C LEU A 408 -22.76 -14.51 -11.28
N ILE A 409 -23.75 -14.23 -12.13
CA ILE A 409 -25.17 -14.35 -11.81
C ILE A 409 -25.51 -15.80 -11.45
N GLU A 410 -25.02 -16.78 -12.22
CA GLU A 410 -25.22 -18.21 -11.90
C GLU A 410 -24.59 -18.62 -10.55
N MET A 411 -23.45 -18.04 -10.18
CA MET A 411 -22.73 -18.38 -8.93
C MET A 411 -23.28 -17.69 -7.68
N LYS A 412 -23.69 -16.42 -7.80
CA LYS A 412 -24.26 -15.61 -6.70
C LYS A 412 -25.45 -14.79 -7.20
N PRO A 413 -26.64 -15.40 -7.29
CA PRO A 413 -27.82 -14.74 -7.84
C PRO A 413 -28.28 -13.51 -7.03
N ALA A 414 -27.96 -13.47 -5.73
CA ALA A 414 -28.37 -12.38 -4.83
C ALA A 414 -27.49 -11.12 -4.89
N GLU A 415 -26.34 -11.16 -5.58
CA GLU A 415 -25.42 -10.01 -5.64
C GLU A 415 -25.83 -9.07 -6.79
N VAL A 416 -26.09 -7.80 -6.48
CA VAL A 416 -26.57 -6.80 -7.46
C VAL A 416 -25.47 -6.38 -8.46
N GLY A 417 -24.21 -6.41 -8.03
CA GLY A 417 -23.06 -5.92 -8.80
C GLY A 417 -22.95 -6.51 -10.22
N PRO A 418 -22.98 -7.85 -10.39
CA PRO A 418 -22.95 -8.51 -11.69
C PRO A 418 -24.07 -8.09 -12.66
N TYR A 419 -25.31 -7.91 -12.19
CA TYR A 419 -26.44 -7.49 -13.03
C TYR A 419 -26.26 -6.05 -13.51
N VAL A 420 -25.89 -5.14 -12.61
CA VAL A 420 -25.64 -3.73 -12.97
C VAL A 420 -24.52 -3.64 -14.00
N LEU A 421 -23.49 -4.46 -13.84
CA LEU A 421 -22.34 -4.45 -14.73
C LEU A 421 -22.65 -5.04 -16.11
N LEU A 422 -23.41 -6.15 -16.18
CA LEU A 422 -23.90 -6.72 -17.44
C LEU A 422 -24.87 -5.76 -18.17
N SER A 423 -25.75 -5.09 -17.41
CA SER A 423 -26.63 -4.05 -17.94
C SER A 423 -25.86 -2.86 -18.53
N ASN A 424 -24.77 -2.43 -17.90
CA ASN A 424 -23.95 -1.33 -18.42
C ASN A 424 -23.21 -1.73 -19.70
N ILE A 425 -22.77 -2.99 -19.82
CA ILE A 425 -22.15 -3.53 -21.04
C ILE A 425 -23.15 -3.51 -22.20
N TYR A 426 -24.35 -4.05 -22.01
CA TYR A 426 -25.39 -4.03 -23.04
C TYR A 426 -25.85 -2.62 -23.42
N ALA A 427 -25.94 -1.71 -22.44
CA ALA A 427 -26.28 -0.31 -22.70
C ALA A 427 -25.21 0.41 -23.54
N ALA A 428 -23.92 0.14 -23.29
CA ALA A 428 -22.81 0.69 -24.07
C ALA A 428 -22.82 0.20 -25.54
N GLU A 429 -23.35 -1.00 -25.79
CA GLU A 429 -23.54 -1.57 -27.14
C GLU A 429 -24.86 -1.17 -27.81
N GLY A 430 -25.74 -0.43 -27.13
CA GLY A 430 -27.07 -0.08 -27.62
C GLY A 430 -28.06 -1.25 -27.65
N ARG A 431 -27.74 -2.38 -26.99
CA ARG A 431 -28.59 -3.59 -26.88
C ARG A 431 -29.62 -3.44 -25.74
N TRP A 432 -30.55 -2.52 -25.90
CA TRP A 432 -31.55 -2.20 -24.85
C TRP A 432 -32.48 -3.37 -24.49
N ASP A 433 -32.76 -4.26 -25.43
CA ASP A 433 -33.54 -5.48 -25.18
C ASP A 433 -32.85 -6.41 -24.18
N ASP A 434 -31.53 -6.50 -24.25
CA ASP A 434 -30.75 -7.34 -23.32
C ASP A 434 -30.56 -6.64 -21.96
N VAL A 435 -30.56 -5.30 -21.91
CA VAL A 435 -30.63 -4.53 -20.66
C VAL A 435 -31.92 -4.84 -19.89
N GLU A 436 -33.05 -4.88 -20.58
CA GLU A 436 -34.34 -5.18 -19.97
C GLU A 436 -34.38 -6.63 -19.43
N LYS A 437 -33.88 -7.60 -20.22
CA LYS A 437 -33.71 -8.99 -19.76
C LYS A 437 -32.84 -9.10 -18.51
N VAL A 438 -31.77 -8.31 -18.40
CA VAL A 438 -30.92 -8.31 -17.19
C VAL A 438 -31.66 -7.76 -15.97
N ARG A 439 -32.51 -6.74 -16.15
CA ARG A 439 -33.37 -6.24 -15.08
C ARG A 439 -34.43 -7.26 -14.65
N GLU A 440 -34.96 -8.04 -15.60
CA GLU A 440 -35.88 -9.14 -15.29
C GLU A 440 -35.17 -10.28 -14.54
N MET A 441 -33.96 -10.68 -14.97
CA MET A 441 -33.15 -11.67 -14.26
C MET A 441 -32.84 -11.20 -12.83
N MET A 442 -32.48 -9.92 -12.66
CA MET A 442 -32.21 -9.33 -11.35
C MET A 442 -33.42 -9.37 -10.40
N LYS A 443 -34.63 -9.11 -10.93
CA LYS A 443 -35.89 -9.23 -10.17
C LYS A 443 -36.23 -10.68 -9.84
N ARG A 444 -36.06 -11.60 -10.80
CA ARG A 444 -36.33 -13.04 -10.62
C ARG A 444 -35.44 -13.66 -9.55
N ASP A 445 -34.18 -13.25 -9.53
CA ASP A 445 -33.15 -13.84 -8.69
C ASP A 445 -33.03 -13.12 -7.32
N GLY A 446 -33.92 -12.16 -7.04
CA GLY A 446 -34.09 -11.52 -5.72
C GLY A 446 -33.01 -10.49 -5.35
N ALA A 447 -32.27 -9.96 -6.32
CA ALA A 447 -31.25 -8.95 -6.10
C ALA A 447 -31.89 -7.54 -6.14
N GLU A 448 -32.10 -6.92 -4.98
CA GLU A 448 -32.64 -5.55 -4.90
C GLU A 448 -31.53 -4.49 -4.82
N LYS A 449 -31.64 -3.44 -5.63
CA LYS A 449 -30.72 -2.30 -5.62
C LYS A 449 -31.06 -1.39 -4.44
N ASP A 450 -30.12 -1.17 -3.53
CA ASP A 450 -30.24 -0.07 -2.57
C ASP A 450 -30.32 1.26 -3.33
N VAL A 451 -31.45 1.94 -3.18
CA VAL A 451 -31.71 3.22 -3.84
C VAL A 451 -30.79 4.26 -3.22
N GLY A 452 -29.78 4.71 -3.98
CA GLY A 452 -28.89 5.79 -3.56
C GLY A 452 -29.67 7.10 -3.40
N LEU A 453 -29.83 7.55 -2.16
CA LEU A 453 -30.33 8.89 -1.84
C LEU A 453 -29.32 9.95 -2.29
N SER A 454 -29.63 10.70 -3.34
CA SER A 454 -28.98 11.99 -3.59
C SER A 454 -29.76 13.08 -2.86
N LEU A 455 -29.21 13.55 -1.73
CA LEU A 455 -29.64 14.76 -1.06
C LEU A 455 -29.27 15.97 -1.93
N VAL A 456 -30.21 16.43 -2.75
CA VAL A 456 -30.22 17.81 -3.24
C VAL A 456 -31.23 18.57 -2.38
N GLY A 457 -30.72 19.53 -1.61
CA GLY A 457 -31.50 20.28 -0.65
C GLY A 457 -32.59 21.14 -1.31
N SER A 458 -33.82 20.94 -0.88
CA SER A 458 -34.77 22.00 -0.53
C SER A 458 -35.96 21.37 0.17
N SER A 459 -36.45 22.07 1.18
CA SER A 459 -37.50 21.67 2.10
C SER A 459 -38.87 21.67 1.41
N GLU A 460 -39.46 20.49 1.15
CA GLU A 460 -40.90 20.20 1.14
C GLU A 460 -41.14 18.67 0.97
N PRO A 461 -42.31 18.12 1.36
CA PRO A 461 -42.46 16.69 1.61
C PRO A 461 -42.50 15.85 0.32
N VAL A 462 -41.70 14.79 0.30
CA VAL A 462 -41.50 13.86 -0.82
C VAL A 462 -42.77 13.05 -1.11
N THR A 463 -43.45 13.36 -2.21
CA THR A 463 -44.32 12.40 -2.90
C THR A 463 -43.45 11.28 -3.48
N ARG A 464 -43.79 10.03 -3.13
CA ARG A 464 -43.23 8.82 -3.75
C ARG A 464 -43.48 8.86 -5.25
N LEU A 465 -42.45 9.15 -6.04
CA LEU A 465 -42.50 9.01 -7.49
C LEU A 465 -42.46 7.52 -7.83
N GLY A 466 -43.61 7.00 -8.27
CA GLY A 466 -43.78 5.66 -8.79
C GLY A 466 -43.09 5.49 -10.14
N THR A 467 -42.88 4.23 -10.50
CA THR A 467 -42.10 3.70 -11.64
C THR A 467 -42.58 4.11 -13.04
N GLU A 468 -43.56 5.00 -13.18
CA GLU A 468 -44.12 5.39 -14.48
C GLU A 468 -43.56 6.71 -15.04
N ASP A 469 -43.01 7.61 -14.21
CA ASP A 469 -42.50 8.91 -14.67
C ASP A 469 -41.05 8.87 -15.21
N GLY A 470 -40.31 7.79 -14.94
CA GLY A 470 -38.94 7.61 -15.46
C GLY A 470 -38.90 7.40 -16.99
N ALA A 471 -39.96 6.85 -17.57
CA ALA A 471 -40.09 6.68 -19.02
C ALA A 471 -40.32 8.02 -19.73
N VAL A 472 -41.05 8.95 -19.10
CA VAL A 472 -41.33 10.30 -19.64
C VAL A 472 -40.07 11.17 -19.60
N VAL A 473 -39.28 11.10 -18.52
CA VAL A 473 -38.01 11.84 -18.41
C VAL A 473 -36.96 11.34 -19.41
N MET A 474 -36.89 10.02 -19.64
CA MET A 474 -35.96 9.44 -20.64
C MET A 474 -36.43 9.67 -22.08
N SER A 475 -37.75 9.74 -22.33
CA SER A 475 -38.32 10.19 -23.62
C SER A 475 -37.98 11.65 -23.90
N MET A 476 -38.11 12.55 -22.92
CA MET A 476 -37.77 13.96 -23.05
C MET A 476 -36.26 14.18 -23.25
N LEU A 477 -35.40 13.42 -22.58
CA LEU A 477 -33.95 13.45 -22.81
C LEU A 477 -33.55 12.88 -24.18
N GLY A 478 -34.29 11.88 -24.69
CA GLY A 478 -34.15 11.37 -26.05
C GLY A 478 -34.55 12.40 -27.11
N GLU A 479 -35.63 13.15 -26.90
CA GLU A 479 -36.06 14.24 -27.78
C GLU A 479 -35.09 15.43 -27.75
N MET A 480 -34.56 15.81 -26.59
CA MET A 480 -33.51 16.83 -26.47
C MET A 480 -32.20 16.40 -27.16
N GLY A 481 -31.82 15.11 -27.06
CA GLY A 481 -30.68 14.54 -27.76
C GLY A 481 -30.86 14.49 -29.29
N ALA A 482 -32.09 14.30 -29.77
CA ALA A 482 -32.42 14.34 -31.20
C ALA A 482 -32.40 15.76 -31.76
N HIS A 483 -32.77 16.77 -30.95
CA HIS A 483 -32.68 18.18 -31.34
C HIS A 483 -31.25 18.72 -31.41
N LEU A 484 -30.32 18.15 -30.63
CA LEU A 484 -28.89 18.49 -30.68
C LEU A 484 -28.12 17.80 -31.82
N LYS A 485 -28.74 16.83 -32.53
CA LYS A 485 -28.14 16.09 -33.65
C LYS A 485 -28.57 16.54 -35.04
N LYS A 486 -29.35 17.62 -35.18
CA LYS A 486 -29.57 18.21 -36.51
C LYS A 486 -28.29 18.92 -36.96
N PRO A 487 -27.70 18.55 -38.12
CA PRO A 487 -26.57 19.28 -38.66
C PRO A 487 -26.99 20.72 -38.96
N ALA A 488 -26.16 21.67 -38.54
CA ALA A 488 -26.29 23.06 -38.97
C ALA A 488 -26.30 23.09 -40.50
N THR A 489 -27.36 23.64 -41.06
CA THR A 489 -27.51 23.94 -42.49
C THR A 489 -26.31 24.71 -43.00
N GLU A 490 -25.76 24.26 -44.14
CA GLU A 490 -24.69 24.89 -44.90
C GLU A 490 -24.92 26.41 -45.09
N PRO A 491 -23.91 27.26 -44.87
CA PRO A 491 -23.96 28.63 -45.36
C PRO A 491 -23.71 28.64 -46.87
N GLN A 492 -24.62 29.28 -47.60
CA GLN A 492 -24.56 29.57 -49.03
C GLN A 492 -23.23 30.22 -49.43
N GLU A 493 -22.67 29.78 -50.57
CA GLU A 493 -21.59 30.44 -51.30
C GLU A 493 -21.94 31.91 -51.62
N PRO A 494 -20.97 32.84 -51.51
CA PRO A 494 -20.95 34.03 -52.34
C PRO A 494 -19.95 33.86 -53.48
N LYS A 495 -20.44 34.09 -54.70
CA LYS A 495 -19.67 34.18 -55.93
C LYS A 495 -18.56 35.25 -55.85
N GLY A 496 -17.34 34.85 -56.21
CA GLY A 496 -16.42 35.56 -57.10
C GLY A 496 -15.58 36.73 -56.55
N ARG A 497 -14.24 36.56 -56.55
CA ARG A 497 -13.30 37.34 -57.38
C ARG A 497 -11.84 36.91 -57.16
N GLU A 498 -11.20 36.56 -58.28
CA GLU A 498 -9.81 36.72 -58.70
C GLU A 498 -8.70 37.03 -57.66
N GLY A 499 -7.59 36.29 -57.76
CA GLY A 499 -6.26 36.91 -57.70
C GLY A 499 -5.13 36.19 -56.93
N ARG A 500 -4.28 35.51 -57.70
CA ARG A 500 -2.79 35.41 -57.57
C ARG A 500 -2.15 34.58 -56.45
N ASP A 501 -1.32 33.63 -56.93
CA ASP A 501 0.05 33.29 -56.51
C ASP A 501 0.44 33.40 -55.02
N ALA A 502 0.80 32.27 -54.42
CA ALA A 502 2.21 31.96 -54.13
C ALA A 502 2.38 30.63 -53.40
N THR A 503 3.31 29.84 -53.93
CA THR A 503 4.09 28.75 -53.35
C THR A 503 4.51 28.96 -51.88
N ARG A 504 4.40 27.89 -51.06
CA ARG A 504 5.53 27.31 -50.28
C ARG A 504 5.09 26.15 -49.36
N THR A 505 5.53 24.96 -49.75
CA THR A 505 6.19 23.93 -48.93
C THR A 505 6.58 24.32 -47.49
N CYS A 506 6.24 23.48 -46.50
CA CYS A 506 7.24 22.72 -45.73
C CYS A 506 6.58 21.69 -44.80
N CYS A 507 7.05 20.44 -44.87
CA CYS A 507 6.92 19.40 -43.84
C CYS A 507 7.86 19.69 -42.67
N ALA A 508 7.49 19.24 -41.47
CA ALA A 508 8.29 18.39 -40.57
C ALA A 508 7.39 17.88 -39.44
#